data_AF-A0A4T0UVT5-F1
#
_entry.id   AF-A0A4T0UVT5-F1
#
_cell.length_a   1.000
_cell.length_b   1.000
_cell.length_c   1.000
_cell.angle_alpha   90.00
_cell.angle_beta   90.00
_cell.angle_gamma   90.00
#
_symmetry.space_group_name_H-M   'P 1'
#
loop_
_entity.id
_entity.type
_entity.pdbx_description
1 polymer ?
#
loop_
_entity_poly.entity_id
_entity_poly.type
_entity_poly.pdbx_seq_one_letter_code
_entity_poly.pdbx_strand_id
1 'polypeptide(L)'
;MSHDHDHGHDHEHGAPEMSDEERIRRAGHIILDGVVASEGLTGEAESDQMELVFGHLLEIEAIELLLDEDTDELELDISPLMGGTLLVIRRLVAELAARDGVDPETVVMSVRAALDEAAG
;
A
#
# COMPACT_ATOMS: atom_id res chain seq x y z
N MET A 1 29.70 26.66 -32.14
CA MET A 1 28.26 26.90 -32.39
C MET A 1 27.63 25.52 -32.36
N SER A 2 27.59 24.81 -31.22
CA SER A 2 26.80 25.07 -30.00
C SER A 2 25.31 25.09 -30.33
N HIS A 3 24.56 24.09 -29.85
CA HIS A 3 23.36 24.24 -29.01
C HIS A 3 22.92 22.82 -28.56
N ASP A 4 23.38 22.42 -27.38
CA ASP A 4 22.69 21.43 -26.54
C ASP A 4 21.49 22.15 -25.92
N HIS A 5 20.30 21.56 -26.04
CA HIS A 5 19.13 21.96 -25.26
C HIS A 5 18.97 20.99 -24.10
N ASP A 6 19.61 21.38 -23.00
CA ASP A 6 19.33 20.90 -21.65
C ASP A 6 18.01 21.55 -21.20
N HIS A 7 16.96 20.74 -21.06
CA HIS A 7 15.70 21.14 -20.43
C HIS A 7 15.70 20.58 -19.00
N GLY A 8 16.40 21.29 -18.13
CA GLY A 8 16.19 21.19 -16.68
C GLY A 8 14.80 21.70 -16.33
N HIS A 9 13.94 20.78 -15.89
CA HIS A 9 12.70 21.12 -15.20
C HIS A 9 13.01 21.42 -13.74
N ASP A 10 13.30 22.69 -13.44
CA ASP A 10 13.33 23.21 -12.09
C ASP A 10 11.88 23.45 -11.61
N HIS A 11 11.35 22.55 -10.78
CA HIS A 11 10.13 22.79 -10.00
C HIS A 11 10.51 23.39 -8.65
N GLU A 12 10.35 24.71 -8.54
CA GLU A 12 10.56 25.49 -7.31
C GLU A 12 9.24 25.59 -6.50
N HIS A 13 9.31 25.16 -5.23
CA HIS A 13 8.42 25.42 -4.08
C HIS A 13 7.03 24.75 -4.00
N GLY A 14 7.03 23.44 -3.68
CA GLY A 14 6.00 22.77 -2.88
C GLY A 14 6.58 22.37 -1.51
N ALA A 15 5.75 21.99 -0.53
CA ALA A 15 6.25 21.28 0.67
C ALA A 15 7.17 20.12 0.23
N PRO A 16 8.17 19.68 1.02
CA PRO A 16 8.99 18.56 0.60
C PRO A 16 8.08 17.39 0.26
N GLU A 17 8.04 17.03 -1.03
CA GLU A 17 7.30 15.87 -1.49
C GLU A 17 7.76 14.69 -0.65
N MET A 18 6.78 13.96 -0.12
CA MET A 18 7.04 12.84 0.75
C MET A 18 7.85 11.81 -0.03
N SER A 19 8.97 11.35 0.54
CA SER A 19 9.77 10.31 -0.11
C SER A 19 9.00 9.01 -0.25
N ASP A 20 9.33 8.21 -1.27
CA ASP A 20 8.69 6.90 -1.51
C ASP A 20 8.79 5.98 -0.29
N GLU A 21 9.92 5.99 0.41
CA GLU A 21 10.11 5.21 1.65
C GLU A 21 9.13 5.64 2.76
N GLU A 22 8.88 6.94 2.89
CA GLU A 22 7.92 7.46 3.85
C GLU A 22 6.48 7.16 3.42
N ARG A 23 6.18 7.26 2.12
CA ARG A 23 4.88 6.89 1.55
C ARG A 23 4.56 5.42 1.82
N ILE A 24 5.50 4.53 1.52
CA ILE A 24 5.42 3.09 1.81
C ILE A 24 5.19 2.83 3.30
N ARG A 25 5.94 3.51 4.17
CA ARG A 25 5.79 3.36 5.62
C ARG A 25 4.41 3.79 6.10
N ARG A 26 3.92 4.94 5.64
CA ARG A 26 2.58 5.45 5.99
C ARG A 26 1.46 4.58 5.45
N ALA A 27 1.59 4.08 4.23
CA ALA A 27 0.63 3.12 3.67
C ALA A 27 0.51 1.87 4.56
N GLY A 28 1.64 1.35 5.05
CA GLY A 28 1.64 0.25 6.03
C GLY A 28 0.91 0.58 7.33
N HIS A 29 1.10 1.79 7.89
CA HIS A 29 0.36 2.23 9.07
C HIS A 29 -1.14 2.36 8.81
N ILE A 30 -1.54 2.99 7.70
CA ILE A 30 -2.95 3.16 7.32
C ILE A 30 -3.65 1.81 7.18
N ILE A 31 -2.98 0.81 6.59
CA ILE A 31 -3.52 -0.55 6.48
C ILE A 31 -3.71 -1.19 7.86
N LEU A 32 -2.74 -1.04 8.78
CA LEU A 32 -2.86 -1.54 10.15
C LEU A 32 -3.97 -0.84 10.93
N ASP A 33 -4.10 0.48 10.79
CA ASP A 33 -5.17 1.27 11.40
C ASP A 33 -6.53 0.81 10.86
N GLY A 34 -6.60 0.52 9.56
CA GLY A 34 -7.78 -0.05 8.90
C GLY A 34 -8.20 -1.39 9.49
N VAL A 35 -7.25 -2.31 9.71
CA VAL A 35 -7.52 -3.63 10.32
C VAL A 35 -8.13 -3.49 11.72
N VAL A 36 -7.60 -2.57 12.54
CA VAL A 36 -8.13 -2.32 13.90
C VAL A 36 -9.50 -1.65 13.83
N ALA A 37 -9.65 -0.65 12.95
CA ALA A 37 -10.90 0.10 12.84
C ALA A 37 -12.05 -0.73 12.26
N SER A 38 -11.76 -1.74 11.42
CA SER A 38 -12.77 -2.65 10.88
C SER A 38 -13.14 -3.81 11.83
N GLU A 39 -12.44 -3.96 12.97
CA GLU A 39 -12.67 -5.09 13.86
C GLU A 39 -14.10 -5.11 14.41
N GLY A 40 -14.84 -6.18 14.10
CA GLY A 40 -16.23 -6.34 14.53
C GLY A 40 -17.27 -5.55 13.73
N LEU A 41 -16.85 -4.81 12.69
CA LEU A 41 -17.77 -4.23 11.72
C LEU A 41 -18.22 -5.27 10.70
N THR A 42 -19.42 -5.07 10.15
CA THR A 42 -19.96 -5.90 9.06
C THR A 42 -20.86 -5.06 8.15
N GLY A 43 -20.98 -5.46 6.89
CA GLY A 43 -21.90 -4.82 5.95
C GLY A 43 -21.52 -3.37 5.62
N GLU A 44 -22.49 -2.46 5.65
CA GLU A 44 -22.29 -1.05 5.29
C GLU A 44 -21.23 -0.36 6.16
N ALA A 45 -21.22 -0.61 7.47
CA ALA A 45 -20.26 0.01 8.37
C ALA A 45 -18.80 -0.40 8.07
N GLU A 46 -18.59 -1.65 7.63
CA GLU A 46 -17.27 -2.12 7.20
C GLU A 46 -16.86 -1.46 5.88
N SER A 47 -17.79 -1.33 4.93
CA SER A 47 -17.54 -0.65 3.66
C SER A 47 -17.17 0.82 3.86
N ASP A 48 -17.91 1.54 4.70
CA ASP A 48 -17.64 2.96 5.02
C ASP A 48 -16.25 3.12 5.64
N GLN A 49 -15.85 2.20 6.52
CA GLN A 49 -14.51 2.20 7.11
C GLN A 49 -13.42 1.95 6.07
N MET A 50 -13.66 1.06 5.10
CA MET A 50 -12.71 0.82 4.01
C MET A 50 -12.59 2.04 3.10
N GLU A 51 -13.68 2.75 2.81
CA GLU A 51 -13.65 3.98 2.03
C GLU A 51 -12.78 5.06 2.69
N LEU A 52 -12.84 5.19 4.03
CA LEU A 52 -11.95 6.09 4.78
C LEU A 52 -10.48 5.70 4.64
N VAL A 53 -10.16 4.40 4.73
CA VAL A 53 -8.80 3.89 4.54
C VAL A 53 -8.30 4.21 3.12
N PHE A 54 -9.13 3.99 2.10
CA PHE A 54 -8.83 4.36 0.71
C PHE A 54 -8.59 5.86 0.56
N GLY A 55 -9.41 6.70 1.20
CA GLY A 55 -9.24 8.15 1.21
C GLY A 55 -7.86 8.56 1.75
N HIS A 56 -7.45 8.00 2.88
CA HIS A 56 -6.13 8.29 3.44
C HIS A 56 -4.97 7.81 2.55
N LEU A 57 -5.13 6.70 1.84
CA LEU A 57 -4.13 6.23 0.88
C LEU A 57 -4.00 7.16 -0.32
N LEU A 58 -5.11 7.72 -0.82
CA LEU A 58 -5.10 8.75 -1.87
C LEU A 58 -4.45 10.06 -1.40
N GLU A 59 -4.75 10.50 -0.16
CA GLU A 59 -4.18 11.72 0.42
C GLU A 59 -2.65 11.70 0.51
N ILE A 60 -2.06 10.52 0.64
CA ILE A 60 -0.61 10.35 0.68
C ILE A 60 -0.02 9.86 -0.65
N GLU A 61 -0.82 9.84 -1.72
CA GLU A 61 -0.44 9.37 -3.07
C GLU A 61 0.04 7.90 -3.06
N ALA A 62 -0.38 7.10 -2.09
CA ALA A 62 -0.06 5.66 -2.06
C ALA A 62 -0.89 4.84 -3.05
N ILE A 63 -1.99 5.44 -3.53
CA ILE A 63 -2.77 5.02 -4.68
C ILE A 63 -2.88 6.25 -5.59
N GLU A 64 -2.56 6.10 -6.86
CA GLU A 64 -2.65 7.18 -7.85
C GLU A 64 -3.33 6.68 -9.13
N LEU A 65 -4.23 7.50 -9.69
CA LEU A 65 -4.82 7.24 -11.01
C LEU A 65 -4.13 8.13 -12.03
N LEU A 66 -3.45 7.49 -12.98
CA LEU A 66 -2.76 8.12 -14.09
C LEU A 66 -3.61 7.89 -15.35
N LEU A 67 -3.83 8.95 -16.13
CA LEU A 67 -4.46 8.84 -17.44
C LEU A 67 -3.35 8.85 -18.49
N ASP A 68 -3.26 7.79 -19.29
CA ASP A 68 -2.40 7.76 -20.46
C ASP A 68 -3.06 8.59 -21.58
N GLU A 69 -2.47 9.75 -21.86
CA GLU A 69 -2.97 10.70 -22.87
C GLU A 69 -2.88 10.16 -24.31
N ASP A 70 -2.03 9.15 -24.57
CA ASP A 70 -1.85 8.56 -25.90
C ASP A 70 -2.82 7.42 -26.18
N THR A 71 -3.29 6.73 -25.14
CA THR A 71 -4.14 5.52 -25.27
C THR A 71 -5.55 5.68 -24.71
N ASP A 72 -5.85 6.79 -24.02
CA ASP A 72 -7.06 6.99 -23.22
C ASP A 72 -7.27 5.90 -22.14
N GLU A 73 -6.19 5.19 -21.75
CA GLU A 73 -6.23 4.15 -20.71
C GLU A 73 -5.97 4.75 -19.32
N LEU A 74 -6.68 4.23 -18.32
CA LEU A 74 -6.43 4.57 -16.92
C LEU A 74 -5.45 3.56 -16.32
N GLU A 75 -4.28 4.05 -15.92
CA GLU A 75 -3.31 3.30 -15.12
C GLU A 75 -3.52 3.60 -13.63
N LEU A 76 -3.46 2.55 -12.81
CA LEU A 76 -3.57 2.66 -11.36
C LEU A 76 -2.21 2.31 -10.75
N ASP A 77 -1.50 3.30 -10.22
CA ASP A 77 -0.27 3.05 -9.46
C ASP A 77 -0.62 2.78 -7.99
N ILE A 78 -0.30 1.57 -7.55
CA ILE A 78 -0.44 1.11 -6.15
C ILE A 78 0.89 0.67 -5.56
N SER A 79 2.02 1.00 -6.20
CA SER A 79 3.35 0.53 -5.80
C SER A 79 3.67 0.86 -4.34
N PRO A 80 3.37 2.08 -3.82
CA PRO A 80 3.61 2.37 -2.41
C PRO A 80 2.70 1.58 -1.47
N LEU A 81 1.42 1.42 -1.81
CA LEU A 81 0.48 0.58 -1.06
C LEU A 81 0.96 -0.89 -0.98
N MET A 82 1.38 -1.46 -2.11
CA MET A 82 1.90 -2.82 -2.16
C MET A 82 3.19 -2.95 -1.34
N GLY A 83 4.07 -1.95 -1.40
CA GLY A 83 5.26 -1.88 -0.56
C GLY A 83 4.92 -1.88 0.93
N GLY A 84 3.99 -1.03 1.36
CA GLY A 84 3.54 -0.93 2.75
C GLY A 84 2.91 -2.24 3.25
N THR A 85 2.04 -2.83 2.44
CA THR A 85 1.39 -4.10 2.72
C THR A 85 2.42 -5.23 2.89
N LEU A 86 3.42 -5.30 2.01
CA LEU A 86 4.50 -6.30 2.11
C LEU A 86 5.36 -6.09 3.37
N LEU A 87 5.63 -4.86 3.78
CA LEU A 87 6.35 -4.59 5.03
C LEU A 87 5.59 -5.12 6.24
N VAL A 88 4.27 -4.85 6.30
CA VAL A 88 3.39 -5.35 7.37
C VAL A 88 3.37 -6.87 7.40
N ILE A 89 3.10 -7.51 6.26
CA ILE A 89 3.04 -8.99 6.16
C ILE A 89 4.36 -9.63 6.57
N ARG A 90 5.50 -9.12 6.08
CA ARG A 90 6.82 -9.65 6.45
C ARG A 90 7.08 -9.57 7.95
N ARG A 91 6.68 -8.46 8.58
CA ARG A 91 6.83 -8.29 10.03
C ARG A 91 5.95 -9.29 10.80
N LEU A 92 4.69 -9.42 10.43
CA LEU A 92 3.75 -10.36 11.06
C LEU A 92 4.20 -11.81 10.90
N VAL A 93 4.62 -12.21 9.70
CA VAL A 93 5.16 -13.56 9.45
C VAL A 93 6.38 -13.83 10.33
N ALA A 94 7.31 -12.88 10.44
CA ALA A 94 8.50 -13.03 11.29
C ALA A 94 8.13 -13.16 12.78
N GLU A 95 7.17 -12.37 13.26
CA GLU A 95 6.68 -12.43 14.65
C GLU A 95 5.99 -13.77 14.95
N LEU A 96 5.12 -14.25 14.05
CA LEU A 96 4.43 -15.53 14.19
C LEU A 96 5.41 -16.70 14.15
N ALA A 97 6.34 -16.70 13.21
CA ALA A 97 7.37 -17.74 13.09
C ALA A 97 8.23 -17.82 14.37
N ALA A 98 8.65 -16.67 14.90
CA ALA A 98 9.41 -16.60 16.14
C ALA A 98 8.61 -17.07 17.36
N ARG A 99 7.31 -16.70 17.44
CA ARG A 99 6.40 -17.11 18.52
C ARG A 99 6.19 -18.62 18.53
N ASP A 100 6.01 -19.21 17.35
CA ASP A 100 5.61 -20.61 17.20
C ASP A 100 6.82 -21.55 17.05
N GLY A 101 8.04 -20.99 16.93
CA GLY A 101 9.28 -21.77 16.82
C GLY A 101 9.42 -22.50 15.47
N VAL A 102 8.82 -21.95 14.42
CA VAL A 102 8.78 -22.52 13.07
C VAL A 102 9.48 -21.60 12.07
N ASP A 103 9.72 -22.09 10.86
CA ASP A 103 10.20 -21.26 9.76
C ASP A 103 9.09 -20.35 9.18
N PRO A 104 9.47 -19.19 8.61
CA PRO A 104 8.51 -18.28 7.96
C PRO A 104 7.68 -18.92 6.84
N GLU A 105 8.23 -19.90 6.11
CA GLU A 105 7.55 -20.57 5.01
C GLU A 105 6.34 -21.36 5.51
N THR A 106 6.47 -22.04 6.64
CA THR A 106 5.38 -22.76 7.32
C THR A 106 4.22 -21.82 7.68
N VAL A 107 4.51 -20.62 8.20
CA VAL A 107 3.48 -19.61 8.49
C VAL A 107 2.76 -19.18 7.22
N VAL A 108 3.50 -18.88 6.14
CA VAL A 108 2.91 -18.48 4.85
C VAL A 108 2.03 -19.59 4.26
N MET A 109 2.47 -20.85 4.33
CA MET A 109 1.66 -21.99 3.89
C MET A 109 0.37 -22.12 4.70
N SER A 110 0.45 -21.95 6.02
CA SER A 110 -0.74 -21.99 6.89
C SER A 110 -1.73 -20.86 6.57
N VAL A 111 -1.25 -19.64 6.33
CA VAL A 111 -2.10 -18.50 5.96
C VAL A 111 -2.77 -18.74 4.60
N ARG A 112 -2.03 -19.28 3.61
CA ARG A 112 -2.62 -19.66 2.31
C ARG A 112 -3.75 -20.67 2.47
N ALA A 113 -3.54 -21.72 3.26
CA ALA A 113 -4.58 -22.72 3.51
C ALA A 113 -5.84 -22.10 4.16
N ALA A 114 -5.66 -21.19 5.13
CA ALA A 114 -6.78 -20.49 5.76
C ALA A 114 -7.54 -19.57 4.79
N LEU A 115 -6.84 -18.92 3.85
CA LEU A 115 -7.48 -18.12 2.80
C LEU A 115 -8.30 -18.99 1.83
N ASP A 116 -7.76 -20.16 1.44
CA ASP A 116 -8.48 -21.11 0.60
C ASP A 116 -9.75 -21.64 1.30
N GLU A 117 -9.70 -21.86 2.62
CA GLU A 117 -10.86 -22.24 3.43
C GLU A 117 -11.92 -21.13 3.54
N ALA A 118 -11.50 -19.86 3.65
CA ALA A 118 -12.41 -18.73 3.74
C ALA A 118 -13.10 -18.38 2.41
N ALA A 119 -12.47 -18.72 1.29
CA ALA A 119 -13.01 -18.51 -0.05
C ALA A 119 -13.95 -19.64 -0.54
N GLY A 120 -13.99 -20.77 0.16
CA GLY A 120 -14.82 -21.94 -0.14
C GLY A 120 -16.13 -21.98 0.64
#